data_AF-A0A431MJZ5-F1
#
_entry.id   AF-A0A431MJZ5-F1
#
_cell.length_a   1.000
_cell.length_b   1.000
_cell.length_c   1.000
_cell.angle_alpha   90.00
_cell.angle_beta   90.00
_cell.angle_gamma   90.00
#
_symmetry.space_group_name_H-M   'P 1'
#
loop_
_entity.id
_entity.type
_entity.pdbx_description
1 polymer ?
#
loop_
_entity_poly.entity_id
_entity_poly.type
_entity_poly.pdbx_seq_one_letter_code
_entity_poly.pdbx_strand_id
1 'polypeptide(L)'
;EVSLFARHADEARQEYPSLAGRRLIHETIRRMIDAQVTDLLAESTRRIEEASPHSLEDVHRAPVLIGFSPAMEEENRQLKHFLMSHLYRHYQVLRMTSKARRIIADLFSAFMNDPRLLPPQYQAMAARASDDPMVADAKARAVADYIAGMTDRYAMREHRRLFSVGEL
;
A
#
# COMPACT_ATOMS: atom_id res chain seq x y z
N GLU A 1 4.73 -24.44 1.76
CA GLU A 1 5.55 -23.82 2.82
C GLU A 1 6.38 -22.71 2.20
N VAL A 2 6.61 -21.58 2.88
CA VAL A 2 7.36 -20.44 2.31
C VAL A 2 8.83 -20.58 2.72
N SER A 3 9.72 -20.80 1.75
CA SER A 3 11.15 -21.11 1.98
C SER A 3 11.84 -20.06 2.87
N LEU A 4 11.66 -18.77 2.54
CA LEU A 4 12.25 -17.65 3.26
C LEU A 4 11.87 -17.64 4.75
N PHE A 5 10.59 -17.91 5.06
CA PHE A 5 10.14 -17.98 6.44
C PHE A 5 10.67 -19.21 7.15
N ALA A 6 10.57 -20.40 6.53
CA ALA A 6 10.99 -21.65 7.14
C ALA A 6 12.48 -21.62 7.51
N ARG A 7 13.34 -21.19 6.57
CA ARG A 7 14.79 -21.05 6.77
C ARG A 7 15.11 -20.18 7.99
N HIS A 8 14.57 -18.96 8.03
CA HIS A 8 14.84 -18.04 9.13
C HIS A 8 14.15 -18.42 10.46
N ALA A 9 13.05 -19.17 10.41
CA ALA A 9 12.42 -19.72 11.59
C ALA A 9 13.28 -20.82 12.22
N ASP A 10 13.85 -21.70 11.38
CA ASP A 10 14.72 -22.78 11.83
C ASP A 10 16.05 -22.25 12.37
N GLU A 11 16.67 -21.28 11.70
CA GLU A 11 17.85 -20.56 12.19
C GLU A 11 17.59 -19.93 13.57
N ALA A 12 16.46 -19.24 13.75
CA ALA A 12 16.09 -18.62 15.02
C ALA A 12 15.87 -19.66 16.13
N ARG A 13 15.26 -20.81 15.82
CA ARG A 13 15.08 -21.91 16.79
C ARG A 13 16.40 -22.56 17.19
N GLN A 14 17.33 -22.70 16.24
CA GLN A 14 18.64 -23.29 16.50
C GLN A 14 19.50 -22.38 17.38
N GLU A 15 19.54 -21.08 17.06
CA GLU A 15 20.34 -20.11 17.80
C GLU A 15 19.73 -19.79 19.18
N TYR A 16 18.40 -19.78 19.28
CA TYR A 16 17.68 -19.50 20.52
C TYR A 16 16.62 -20.56 20.85
N PRO A 17 17.00 -21.76 21.34
CA PRO A 17 16.07 -22.86 21.61
C PRO A 17 14.99 -22.54 22.65
N SER A 18 15.23 -21.55 23.52
CA SER A 18 14.28 -21.11 24.55
C SER A 18 13.28 -20.05 24.07
N LEU A 19 13.43 -19.49 22.87
CA LEU A 19 12.47 -18.53 22.32
C LEU A 19 11.21 -19.24 21.84
N ALA A 20 10.05 -18.75 22.29
CA ALA A 20 8.75 -19.28 21.92
C ALA A 20 7.75 -18.16 21.60
N GLY A 21 6.66 -18.55 20.93
CA GLY A 21 5.53 -17.67 20.63
C GLY A 21 5.94 -16.40 19.90
N ARG A 22 5.47 -15.24 20.40
CA ARG A 22 5.70 -13.93 19.75
C ARG A 22 7.17 -13.56 19.60
N ARG A 23 8.03 -13.94 20.56
CA ARG A 23 9.45 -13.58 20.50
C ARG A 23 10.15 -14.31 19.37
N LEU A 24 9.83 -15.60 19.17
CA LEU A 24 10.34 -16.36 18.03
C LEU A 24 9.85 -15.76 16.71
N ILE A 25 8.57 -15.41 16.62
CA ILE A 25 8.01 -14.76 15.40
C ILE A 25 8.75 -13.45 15.10
N HIS A 26 8.95 -12.60 16.10
CA HIS A 26 9.65 -11.32 15.90
C HIS A 26 11.10 -11.52 15.46
N GLU A 27 11.81 -12.49 16.04
CA GLU A 27 13.18 -12.81 15.65
C GLU A 27 13.26 -13.35 14.22
N THR A 28 12.35 -14.24 13.84
CA THR A 28 12.22 -14.74 12.45
C THR A 28 11.98 -13.59 11.48
N ILE A 29 11.03 -12.70 11.78
CA ILE A 29 10.72 -11.53 10.92
C ILE A 29 11.92 -10.60 10.82
N ARG A 30 12.62 -10.35 11.93
CA ARG A 30 13.83 -9.51 11.96
C ARG A 30 14.89 -10.08 11.01
N ARG A 31 15.16 -11.38 11.06
CA ARG A 31 16.11 -12.06 10.15
C ARG A 31 15.68 -12.02 8.70
N MET A 32 14.39 -12.22 8.42
CA MET A 32 13.85 -12.09 7.06
C MET A 32 14.04 -10.68 6.50
N ILE A 33 13.86 -9.63 7.32
CA ILE A 33 14.09 -8.25 6.91
C ILE A 33 15.58 -8.02 6.65
N ASP A 34 16.44 -8.47 7.57
CA ASP A 34 17.89 -8.35 7.45
C ASP A 34 18.44 -9.00 6.18
N ALA A 35 18.00 -10.23 5.87
CA ALA A 35 18.39 -10.94 4.66
C ALA A 35 17.95 -10.20 3.38
N GLN A 36 16.72 -9.70 3.35
CA GLN A 36 16.20 -8.93 2.21
C GLN A 36 16.95 -7.61 2.02
N VAL A 37 17.19 -6.87 3.10
CA VAL A 37 17.92 -5.58 3.02
C VAL A 37 19.36 -5.81 2.57
N THR A 38 20.02 -6.82 3.12
CA THR A 38 21.40 -7.17 2.76
C THR A 38 21.51 -7.58 1.29
N ASP A 39 20.60 -8.44 0.81
CA ASP A 39 20.54 -8.84 -0.60
C ASP A 39 20.28 -7.66 -1.52
N LEU A 40 19.29 -6.81 -1.19
CA LEU A 40 18.95 -5.62 -1.97
C LEU A 40 20.15 -4.69 -2.12
N LEU A 41 20.88 -4.43 -1.02
CA LEU A 41 22.06 -3.58 -1.04
C LEU A 41 23.16 -4.19 -1.91
N ALA A 42 23.49 -5.47 -1.70
CA ALA A 42 24.54 -6.14 -2.45
C ALA A 42 24.25 -6.19 -3.96
N GLU A 43 23.04 -6.60 -4.34
CA GLU A 43 22.65 -6.69 -5.75
C GLU A 43 22.53 -5.31 -6.39
N SER A 44 21.95 -4.33 -5.70
CA SER A 44 21.85 -2.97 -6.24
C SER A 44 23.22 -2.34 -6.42
N THR A 45 24.14 -2.52 -5.48
CA THR A 45 25.54 -2.09 -5.63
C THR A 45 26.19 -2.72 -6.85
N ARG A 46 26.08 -4.04 -7.02
CA ARG A 46 26.60 -4.75 -8.19
C ARG A 46 26.05 -4.16 -9.50
N ARG A 47 24.73 -3.95 -9.60
CA ARG A 47 24.09 -3.38 -10.80
C ARG A 47 24.55 -1.96 -11.10
N ILE A 48 24.71 -1.14 -10.05
CA ILE A 48 25.19 0.25 -10.19
C ILE A 48 26.64 0.25 -10.67
N GLU A 49 27.50 -0.59 -10.11
CA GLU A 49 28.89 -0.73 -10.53
C GLU A 49 28.99 -1.19 -11.99
N GLU A 50 28.20 -2.18 -12.39
CA GLU A 50 28.15 -2.68 -13.76
C GLU A 50 27.63 -1.63 -14.76
N ALA A 51 26.62 -0.85 -14.38
CA ALA A 51 26.08 0.21 -15.23
C ALA A 51 26.97 1.46 -15.27
N SER A 52 27.78 1.69 -14.22
CA SER A 52 28.68 2.84 -14.06
C SER A 52 28.09 4.18 -14.54
N PRO A 53 26.91 4.62 -14.03
CA PRO A 53 26.31 5.88 -14.47
C PRO A 53 27.10 7.08 -13.94
N HIS A 54 27.36 8.06 -14.81
CA HIS A 54 28.06 9.30 -14.45
C HIS A 54 27.14 10.53 -14.49
N SER A 55 25.89 10.35 -14.94
CA SER A 55 24.88 11.40 -15.03
C SER A 55 23.47 10.87 -14.75
N LEU A 56 22.53 11.79 -14.51
CA LEU A 56 21.10 11.44 -14.38
C LEU A 56 20.55 10.81 -15.68
N GLU A 57 21.05 11.26 -16.83
CA GLU A 57 20.64 10.71 -18.12
C GLU A 57 21.07 9.24 -18.26
N ASP A 58 22.27 8.89 -17.78
CA ASP A 58 22.73 7.50 -17.75
C ASP A 58 21.83 6.63 -16.88
N VAL A 59 21.41 7.14 -15.71
CA VAL A 59 20.47 6.43 -14.82
C VAL A 59 19.13 6.18 -15.51
N HIS A 60 18.59 7.16 -16.24
CA HIS A 60 17.32 7.01 -16.96
C HIS A 60 17.41 6.00 -18.12
N ARG A 61 18.59 5.86 -18.73
CA ARG A 61 18.84 4.92 -19.84
C ARG A 61 19.27 3.53 -19.36
N ALA A 62 19.71 3.40 -18.11
CA ALA A 62 20.17 2.15 -17.54
C ALA A 62 19.02 1.15 -17.30
N PRO A 63 19.32 -0.15 -17.23
CA PRO A 63 18.41 -1.15 -16.66
C PRO A 63 18.06 -0.84 -15.19
N VAL A 64 17.16 -1.63 -14.60
CA VAL A 64 16.76 -1.47 -13.19
C VAL A 64 17.96 -1.62 -12.25
N LEU A 65 18.42 -0.50 -11.70
CA LEU A 65 19.59 -0.44 -10.82
C LEU A 65 19.32 -0.89 -9.39
N ILE A 66 18.09 -0.71 -8.90
CA ILE A 66 17.70 -1.05 -7.53
C ILE A 66 16.78 -2.27 -7.56
N GLY A 67 17.22 -3.38 -6.97
CA GLY A 67 16.43 -4.59 -6.94
C GLY A 67 17.10 -5.73 -6.19
N PHE A 68 16.28 -6.73 -5.85
CA PHE A 68 16.75 -7.98 -5.28
C PHE A 68 17.53 -8.80 -6.29
N SER A 69 18.39 -9.69 -5.80
CA SER A 69 18.95 -10.75 -6.62
C SER A 69 17.83 -11.65 -7.18
N PRO A 70 18.04 -12.35 -8.30
CA PRO A 70 17.03 -13.25 -8.85
C PRO A 70 16.54 -14.31 -7.85
N ALA A 71 17.43 -14.79 -6.97
CA ALA A 71 17.08 -15.77 -5.94
C ALA A 71 16.15 -15.16 -4.86
N MET A 72 16.52 -13.98 -4.34
CA MET A 72 15.70 -13.29 -3.33
C MET A 72 14.37 -12.80 -3.91
N GLU A 73 14.34 -12.38 -5.17
CA GLU A 73 13.11 -12.02 -5.88
C GLU A 73 12.13 -13.20 -5.96
N GLU A 74 12.63 -14.40 -6.27
CA GLU A 74 11.84 -15.62 -6.31
C GLU A 74 11.28 -15.98 -4.91
N GLU A 75 12.11 -15.92 -3.87
CA GLU A 75 11.65 -16.12 -2.49
C GLU A 75 10.57 -15.09 -2.09
N ASN A 76 10.76 -13.83 -2.44
CA ASN A 76 9.79 -12.76 -2.22
C ASN A 76 8.46 -13.01 -2.97
N ARG A 77 8.55 -13.50 -4.21
CA ARG A 77 7.37 -13.83 -5.03
C ARG A 77 6.55 -14.94 -4.38
N GLN A 78 7.21 -15.99 -3.87
CA GLN A 78 6.55 -17.07 -3.15
C GLN A 78 5.89 -16.57 -1.85
N LEU A 79 6.58 -15.73 -1.08
CA LEU A 79 6.02 -15.10 0.12
C LEU A 79 4.78 -14.26 -0.21
N LYS A 80 4.84 -13.41 -1.25
CA LYS A 80 3.68 -12.61 -1.70
C LYS A 80 2.52 -13.49 -2.13
N HIS A 81 2.77 -14.58 -2.85
CA HIS A 81 1.72 -15.52 -3.26
C HIS A 81 1.06 -16.19 -2.05
N PHE A 82 1.86 -16.61 -1.07
CA PHE A 82 1.35 -17.16 0.18
C PHE A 82 0.48 -16.15 0.94
N LEU A 83 0.96 -14.92 1.13
CA LEU A 83 0.22 -13.85 1.81
C LEU A 83 -1.07 -13.49 1.06
N MET A 84 -1.05 -13.46 -0.27
CA MET A 84 -2.25 -13.22 -1.08
C MET A 84 -3.32 -14.28 -0.79
N SER A 85 -2.93 -15.55 -0.74
CA SER A 85 -3.85 -16.66 -0.56
C SER A 85 -4.37 -16.79 0.87
N HIS A 86 -3.52 -16.56 1.88
CA HIS A 86 -3.82 -16.87 3.27
C HIS A 86 -4.15 -15.65 4.13
N LEU A 87 -3.68 -14.46 3.76
CA LEU A 87 -3.92 -13.22 4.50
C LEU A 87 -4.90 -12.31 3.76
N TYR A 88 -4.57 -11.85 2.56
CA TYR A 88 -5.37 -10.84 1.86
C TYR A 88 -6.74 -11.36 1.37
N ARG A 89 -6.83 -12.65 1.03
CA ARG A 89 -8.10 -13.32 0.65
C ARG A 89 -8.84 -13.94 1.85
N HIS A 90 -8.35 -13.73 3.07
CA HIS A 90 -9.03 -14.22 4.25
C HIS A 90 -10.40 -13.51 4.39
N TYR A 91 -11.45 -14.26 4.76
CA TYR A 91 -12.83 -13.76 4.76
C TYR A 91 -13.02 -12.49 5.61
N GLN A 92 -12.28 -12.34 6.72
CA GLN A 92 -12.34 -11.16 7.57
C GLN A 92 -11.80 -9.91 6.85
N VAL A 93 -10.70 -10.05 6.10
CA VAL A 93 -10.12 -8.97 5.30
C VAL A 93 -11.09 -8.59 4.18
N LEU A 94 -11.60 -9.58 3.44
CA LEU A 94 -12.55 -9.34 2.35
C LEU A 94 -13.83 -8.64 2.82
N ARG A 95 -14.35 -8.99 4.01
CA ARG A 95 -15.52 -8.29 4.60
C ARG A 95 -15.22 -6.82 4.85
N MET A 96 -14.04 -6.50 5.40
CA MET A 96 -13.64 -5.12 5.65
C MET A 96 -13.41 -4.34 4.34
N THR A 97 -12.74 -4.94 3.36
CA THR A 97 -12.55 -4.35 2.03
C THR A 97 -13.89 -4.05 1.35
N SER A 98 -14.86 -4.95 1.45
CA SER A 98 -16.18 -4.76 0.85
C SER A 98 -16.93 -3.57 1.48
N LYS A 99 -16.84 -3.41 2.82
CA LYS A 99 -17.40 -2.25 3.52
C LYS A 99 -16.71 -0.94 3.11
N ALA A 100 -15.37 -0.95 3.05
CA ALA A 100 -14.60 0.22 2.65
C ALA A 100 -14.94 0.66 1.21
N ARG A 101 -15.03 -0.28 0.26
CA ARG A 101 -15.46 0.01 -1.12
C ARG A 101 -16.82 0.70 -1.17
N ARG A 102 -17.79 0.22 -0.39
CA ARG A 102 -19.12 0.85 -0.31
C ARG A 102 -19.04 2.26 0.25
N ILE A 103 -18.34 2.46 1.36
CA ILE A 103 -18.16 3.79 1.97
C ILE A 103 -17.57 4.78 0.96
N ILE A 104 -16.51 4.39 0.27
CA ILE A 104 -15.84 5.25 -0.72
C ILE A 104 -16.75 5.55 -1.91
N ALA A 105 -17.46 4.55 -2.45
CA ALA A 105 -18.39 4.73 -3.56
C ALA A 105 -19.56 5.66 -3.19
N ASP A 106 -20.13 5.47 -2.00
CA ASP A 106 -21.23 6.29 -1.48
C ASP A 106 -20.77 7.75 -1.28
N LEU A 107 -19.63 7.97 -0.63
CA LEU A 107 -19.05 9.30 -0.42
C LEU A 107 -18.74 10.00 -1.76
N PHE A 108 -18.07 9.30 -2.68
CA PHE A 108 -17.74 9.84 -3.99
C PHE A 108 -19.01 10.25 -4.74
N SER A 109 -20.04 9.39 -4.75
CA SER A 109 -21.32 9.66 -5.40
C SER A 109 -22.03 10.86 -4.76
N ALA A 110 -22.06 10.97 -3.42
CA ALA A 110 -22.68 12.08 -2.72
C ALA A 110 -22.02 13.42 -3.09
N PHE A 111 -20.68 13.51 -3.03
CA PHE A 111 -19.97 14.74 -3.35
C PHE A 111 -19.99 15.08 -4.85
N MET A 112 -20.02 14.07 -5.72
CA MET A 112 -20.22 14.29 -7.15
C MET A 112 -21.62 14.81 -7.47
N ASN A 113 -22.65 14.35 -6.76
CA ASN A 113 -24.02 14.82 -6.96
C ASN A 113 -24.24 16.22 -6.36
N ASP A 114 -23.72 16.48 -5.15
CA ASP A 114 -23.80 17.78 -4.51
C ASP A 114 -22.44 18.23 -3.94
N PRO A 115 -21.66 19.02 -4.72
CA PRO A 115 -20.38 19.54 -4.27
C PRO A 115 -20.44 20.40 -3.01
N ARG A 116 -21.62 20.96 -2.65
CA ARG A 116 -21.76 21.77 -1.43
C ARG A 116 -21.58 20.96 -0.16
N LEU A 117 -21.62 19.63 -0.26
CA LEU A 117 -21.30 18.71 0.83
C LEU A 117 -19.79 18.60 1.08
N LEU A 118 -18.94 19.05 0.16
CA LEU A 118 -17.49 19.11 0.37
C LEU A 118 -17.11 20.24 1.34
N PRO A 119 -15.94 20.19 1.99
CA PRO A 119 -15.40 21.35 2.69
C PRO A 119 -15.10 22.54 1.76
N PRO A 120 -15.14 23.80 2.25
CA PRO A 120 -15.05 25.00 1.41
C PRO A 120 -13.87 25.05 0.43
N GLN A 121 -12.69 24.57 0.84
CA GLN A 121 -11.52 24.55 -0.04
C GLN A 121 -11.68 23.61 -1.25
N TYR A 122 -12.38 22.49 -1.06
CA TYR A 122 -12.65 21.52 -2.14
C TYR A 122 -13.87 21.92 -2.96
N GLN A 123 -14.82 22.66 -2.38
CA GLN A 123 -15.90 23.32 -3.14
C GLN A 123 -15.33 24.30 -4.16
N ALA A 124 -14.38 25.15 -3.75
CA ALA A 124 -13.75 26.11 -4.66
C ALA A 124 -12.97 25.41 -5.79
N MET A 125 -12.29 24.31 -5.49
CA MET A 125 -11.63 23.48 -6.51
C MET A 125 -12.63 22.84 -7.48
N ALA A 126 -13.74 22.31 -6.97
CA ALA A 126 -14.81 21.73 -7.78
C ALA A 126 -15.57 22.80 -8.60
N ALA A 127 -15.71 24.03 -8.10
CA ALA A 127 -16.40 25.11 -8.78
C ALA A 127 -15.60 25.65 -9.96
N ARG A 128 -14.28 25.84 -9.80
CA ARG A 128 -13.36 26.24 -10.88
C ARG A 128 -13.34 25.27 -12.07
N ALA A 129 -13.79 24.04 -11.85
CA ALA A 129 -13.90 23.01 -12.88
C ALA A 129 -15.13 23.16 -13.81
N SER A 130 -16.09 24.03 -13.45
CA SER A 130 -17.40 24.12 -14.11
C SER A 130 -17.40 25.02 -15.35
N ASP A 131 -16.38 25.88 -15.48
CA ASP A 131 -16.31 26.93 -16.52
C ASP A 131 -15.66 26.44 -17.83
N ASP A 132 -15.16 25.20 -17.89
CA ASP A 132 -14.54 24.60 -19.07
C ASP A 132 -15.06 23.15 -19.28
N PRO A 133 -15.75 22.84 -20.39
CA PRO A 133 -16.29 21.51 -20.69
C PRO A 133 -15.23 20.40 -20.78
N MET A 134 -13.96 20.74 -20.95
CA MET A 134 -12.84 19.79 -20.94
C MET A 134 -12.46 19.35 -19.51
N VAL A 135 -13.10 19.92 -18.49
CA VAL A 135 -12.70 19.88 -17.07
C VAL A 135 -13.72 19.11 -16.19
N ALA A 136 -14.54 18.24 -16.80
CA ALA A 136 -15.29 17.23 -16.04
C ALA A 136 -14.38 16.40 -15.10
N ASP A 137 -13.09 16.27 -15.45
CA ASP A 137 -12.07 15.59 -14.65
C ASP A 137 -11.70 16.34 -13.36
N ALA A 138 -11.75 17.69 -13.30
CA ALA A 138 -11.27 18.40 -12.11
C ALA A 138 -12.25 18.38 -10.93
N LYS A 139 -13.56 18.30 -11.18
CA LYS A 139 -14.54 18.04 -10.11
C LYS A 139 -14.33 16.64 -9.52
N ALA A 140 -14.21 15.62 -10.38
CA ALA A 140 -13.92 14.26 -9.95
C ALA A 140 -12.58 14.18 -9.21
N ARG A 141 -11.57 14.93 -9.66
CA ARG A 141 -10.27 15.06 -9.00
C ARG A 141 -10.39 15.67 -7.61
N ALA A 142 -11.08 16.81 -7.46
CA ALA A 142 -11.26 17.47 -6.17
C ALA A 142 -11.97 16.57 -5.15
N VAL A 143 -12.99 15.82 -5.59
CA VAL A 143 -13.67 14.82 -4.76
C VAL A 143 -12.73 13.67 -4.40
N ALA A 144 -11.99 13.13 -5.37
CA ALA A 144 -11.04 12.05 -5.15
C ALA A 144 -9.93 12.45 -4.17
N ASP A 145 -9.37 13.66 -4.31
CA ASP A 145 -8.33 14.20 -3.45
C ASP A 145 -8.83 14.40 -2.02
N TYR A 146 -10.07 14.90 -1.86
CA TYR A 146 -10.68 15.01 -0.54
C TYR A 146 -10.85 13.64 0.13
N ILE A 147 -11.38 12.66 -0.59
CA ILE A 147 -11.58 11.30 -0.08
C ILE A 147 -10.24 10.62 0.23
N ALA A 148 -9.24 10.76 -0.65
CA ALA A 148 -7.90 10.20 -0.46
C ALA A 148 -7.16 10.83 0.74
N GLY A 149 -7.48 12.09 1.08
CA GLY A 149 -6.97 12.76 2.27
C GLY A 149 -7.62 12.31 3.58
N MET A 150 -8.67 11.49 3.55
CA MET A 150 -9.34 11.00 4.75
C MET A 150 -8.57 9.85 5.41
N THR A 151 -8.56 9.83 6.75
CA THR A 151 -8.25 8.61 7.49
C THR A 151 -9.46 7.67 7.49
N ASP A 152 -9.26 6.36 7.63
CA ASP A 152 -10.35 5.36 7.72
C ASP A 152 -11.43 5.77 8.74
N ARG A 153 -11.01 6.20 9.93
CA ARG A 153 -11.92 6.64 11.00
C ARG A 153 -12.72 7.88 10.59
N TYR A 154 -12.11 8.80 9.86
CA TYR A 154 -12.78 9.98 9.34
C TYR A 154 -13.80 9.59 8.26
N ALA A 155 -13.40 8.82 7.25
CA ALA A 155 -14.29 8.37 6.17
C ALA A 155 -15.53 7.61 6.70
N MET A 156 -15.34 6.72 7.67
CA MET A 156 -16.44 6.01 8.32
C MET A 156 -17.37 6.92 9.12
N ARG A 157 -16.86 8.01 9.71
CA ARG A 157 -17.68 8.99 10.43
C ARG A 157 -18.44 9.89 9.45
N GLU A 158 -17.77 10.33 8.39
CA GLU A 158 -18.37 11.20 7.38
C GLU A 158 -19.48 10.49 6.61
N HIS A 159 -19.25 9.21 6.24
CA HIS A 159 -20.29 8.36 5.66
C HIS A 159 -21.49 8.20 6.60
N ARG A 160 -21.27 8.01 7.91
CA ARG A 160 -22.38 7.95 8.87
C ARG A 160 -23.16 9.25 8.95
N ARG A 161 -22.49 10.42 8.94
CA ARG A 161 -23.16 11.73 8.97
C ARG A 161 -24.03 11.99 7.75
N LEU A 162 -23.56 11.58 6.57
CA LEU A 162 -24.27 11.82 5.31
C LEU A 162 -25.42 10.83 5.07
N PHE A 163 -25.31 9.59 5.58
CA PHE A 163 -26.24 8.51 5.22
C PHE A 163 -27.03 7.91 6.40
N SER A 164 -26.71 8.22 7.65
CA SER A 164 -27.49 7.74 8.82
C SER A 164 -28.51 8.81 9.25
N VAL A 165 -29.78 8.43 9.33
CA VAL A 165 -30.90 9.32 9.73
C VAL A 165 -31.01 9.48 11.26
N GLY A 166 -29.98 9.10 12.03
CA GLY A 166 -30.13 8.75 13.45
C GLY A 166 -29.60 9.73 14.51
N GLU A 167 -28.90 10.80 14.15
CA GLU A 167 -28.43 11.80 15.12
C GLU A 167 -28.55 13.20 14.50
N LEU A 168 -29.77 13.74 14.53
CA LEU A 168 -30.00 15.19 14.55
C LEU A 168 -30.06 15.65 16.01
#